data_AF-A0ABD1H1E9-F1
#
_entry.id   AF-A0ABD1H1E9-F1
#
_cell.length_a   1.000
_cell.length_b   1.000
_cell.length_c   1.000
_cell.angle_alpha   90.00
_cell.angle_beta   90.00
_cell.angle_gamma   90.00
#
_symmetry.space_group_name_H-M   'P 1'
#
loop_
_entity.id
_entity.type
_entity.pdbx_description
1 polymer ?
#
loop_
_entity_poly.entity_id
_entity_poly.type
_entity_poly.pdbx_seq_one_letter_code
_entity_poly.pdbx_strand_id
1 'polypeptide(L)'
;MPAGHGLRSRTRDSFSRAFRKKGPTHLTTYLRIFKIGDYVDVKVNGSIHKGMPHKFYHGRTGRVWNVTKRAVGVEVNKQVGNRIIRKRIHVRVEHVQPSRCHEEIQERIKKNDKLKAEAKAQGKIISTKRQPEGPKPGFMVEGATLETVTPIPYDVVNDLKGGY
;
A
#
# COMPACT_ATOMS: atom_id res chain seq x y z
N MET A 1 -1.30 -28.74 -22.48
CA MET A 1 -2.35 -27.77 -22.88
C MET A 1 -2.02 -26.41 -22.29
N PRO A 2 -1.71 -25.37 -23.09
CA PRO A 2 -1.53 -24.03 -22.55
C PRO A 2 -2.86 -23.56 -21.92
N ALA A 3 -2.80 -23.03 -20.70
CA ALA A 3 -3.97 -22.55 -19.98
C ALA A 3 -4.67 -21.45 -20.80
N GLY A 4 -5.99 -21.53 -20.98
CA GLY A 4 -6.74 -20.55 -21.76
C GLY A 4 -6.48 -19.11 -21.32
N HIS A 5 -6.29 -18.21 -22.29
CA HIS A 5 -6.07 -16.77 -22.08
C HIS A 5 -7.36 -16.02 -21.69
N GLY A 6 -8.15 -16.61 -20.80
CA GLY A 6 -9.39 -16.02 -20.31
C GLY A 6 -9.14 -14.73 -19.52
N LEU A 7 -9.96 -13.71 -19.79
CA LEU A 7 -9.90 -12.39 -19.14
C LEU A 7 -9.90 -12.49 -17.60
N ARG A 8 -10.60 -13.49 -17.05
CA ARG A 8 -10.74 -13.76 -15.61
C ARG A 8 -10.12 -15.10 -15.17
N SER A 9 -9.20 -15.66 -15.96
CA SER A 9 -8.49 -16.87 -15.51
C SER A 9 -7.66 -16.57 -14.25
N ARG A 10 -7.66 -17.49 -13.28
CA ARG A 10 -6.95 -17.34 -11.99
C ARG A 10 -7.37 -16.13 -11.14
N THR A 11 -8.62 -15.67 -11.25
CA THR A 11 -9.14 -14.56 -10.40
C THR A 11 -10.04 -15.01 -9.25
N ARG A 12 -10.05 -16.30 -8.89
CA ARG A 12 -10.93 -16.87 -7.85
C ARG A 12 -10.82 -16.08 -6.55
N ASP A 13 -9.60 -15.88 -6.06
CA ASP A 13 -9.37 -15.18 -4.79
C ASP A 13 -9.22 -13.67 -4.98
N SER A 14 -8.66 -13.24 -6.11
CA SER A 14 -8.40 -11.81 -6.36
C SER A 14 -9.69 -11.00 -6.47
N PHE A 15 -10.75 -11.59 -7.05
CA PHE A 15 -12.03 -10.92 -7.27
C PHE A 15 -13.12 -11.36 -6.29
N SER A 16 -12.90 -12.41 -5.50
CA SER A 16 -13.86 -12.77 -4.46
C SER A 16 -13.94 -11.67 -3.40
N ARG A 17 -15.14 -11.50 -2.84
CA ARG A 17 -15.36 -10.59 -1.72
C ARG A 17 -14.90 -11.26 -0.44
N ALA A 18 -14.11 -10.54 0.35
CA ALA A 18 -13.66 -10.98 1.65
C ALA A 18 -14.85 -11.34 2.57
N PHE A 19 -14.59 -12.17 3.57
CA PHE A 19 -15.55 -12.48 4.62
C PHE A 19 -16.09 -11.19 5.26
N ARG A 20 -17.40 -11.15 5.57
CA ARG A 20 -18.12 -9.97 6.08
C ARG A 20 -18.10 -8.73 5.17
N LYS A 21 -17.72 -8.88 3.90
CA LYS A 21 -17.78 -7.82 2.87
C LYS A 21 -18.66 -8.19 1.68
N LYS A 22 -19.47 -9.25 1.80
CA LYS A 22 -20.49 -9.65 0.81
C LYS A 22 -21.74 -8.76 0.95
N GLY A 23 -22.53 -8.66 -0.12
CA GLY A 23 -23.76 -7.86 -0.14
C GLY A 23 -23.59 -6.48 -0.80
N PRO A 24 -24.54 -5.57 -0.58
CA PRO A 24 -24.55 -4.27 -1.24
C PRO A 24 -23.32 -3.45 -0.89
N THR A 25 -22.91 -2.62 -1.86
CA THR A 25 -21.77 -1.72 -1.69
C THR A 25 -22.20 -0.45 -0.97
N HIS A 26 -21.34 0.04 -0.06
CA HIS A 26 -21.63 1.28 0.65
C HIS A 26 -21.77 2.46 -0.32
N LEU A 27 -22.77 3.31 -0.07
CA LEU A 27 -23.04 4.50 -0.88
C LEU A 27 -21.85 5.47 -0.92
N THR A 28 -21.03 5.47 0.13
CA THR A 28 -19.79 6.26 0.22
C THR A 28 -18.83 6.00 -0.93
N THR A 29 -18.80 4.78 -1.47
CA THR A 29 -17.97 4.46 -2.64
C THR A 29 -18.43 5.27 -3.85
N TYR A 30 -19.74 5.36 -4.09
CA TYR A 30 -20.30 6.05 -5.26
C TYR A 30 -20.22 7.58 -5.15
N LEU A 31 -20.39 8.10 -3.94
CA LEU A 31 -20.39 9.54 -3.66
C LEU A 31 -18.96 10.11 -3.51
N ARG A 32 -17.93 9.26 -3.57
CA ARG A 32 -16.55 9.71 -3.44
C ARG A 32 -16.16 10.55 -4.66
N ILE A 33 -15.70 11.76 -4.39
CA ILE A 33 -15.21 12.70 -5.41
C ILE A 33 -13.75 12.37 -5.71
N PHE A 34 -13.41 12.30 -7.00
CA PHE A 34 -12.04 12.17 -7.49
C PHE A 34 -11.71 13.36 -8.38
N LYS A 35 -10.52 13.90 -8.23
CA LYS A 35 -10.01 15.01 -9.06
C LYS A 35 -8.87 14.52 -9.93
N ILE A 36 -8.64 15.25 -11.02
CA ILE A 36 -7.49 15.00 -11.90
C ILE A 36 -6.21 15.19 -11.09
N GLY A 37 -5.32 14.22 -11.19
CA GLY A 37 -4.04 14.24 -10.49
C GLY A 37 -4.02 13.49 -9.16
N ASP A 38 -5.18 13.09 -8.61
CA ASP A 38 -5.25 12.29 -7.38
C ASP A 38 -4.64 10.90 -7.59
N TYR A 39 -4.05 10.35 -6.52
CA TYR A 39 -3.57 8.97 -6.48
C TYR A 39 -4.70 8.04 -6.04
N VAL A 40 -4.92 7.00 -6.82
CA VAL A 40 -6.00 6.04 -6.60
C VAL A 40 -5.52 4.61 -6.77
N ASP A 41 -6.07 3.72 -5.95
CA ASP A 41 -5.85 2.29 -6.03
C ASP A 41 -6.96 1.62 -6.83
N VAL A 42 -6.57 0.84 -7.82
CA VAL A 42 -7.49 0.05 -8.64
C VAL A 42 -7.76 -1.27 -7.91
N LYS A 43 -8.83 -1.31 -7.12
CA LYS A 43 -9.25 -2.49 -6.36
C LYS A 43 -10.62 -2.95 -6.82
N VAL A 44 -10.64 -4.05 -7.57
CA VAL A 44 -11.85 -4.62 -8.13
C VAL A 44 -12.82 -5.07 -7.03
N ASN A 45 -14.08 -4.76 -7.26
CA ASN A 45 -15.20 -5.22 -6.46
C ASN A 45 -15.99 -6.26 -7.24
N GLY A 46 -15.81 -7.55 -6.91
CA GLY A 46 -16.44 -8.65 -7.64
C GLY A 46 -17.97 -8.65 -7.64
N SER A 47 -18.64 -7.87 -6.78
CA SER A 47 -20.11 -7.75 -6.78
C SER A 47 -20.65 -6.92 -7.95
N ILE A 48 -19.81 -6.08 -8.57
CA ILE A 48 -20.20 -5.23 -9.70
C ILE A 48 -19.39 -5.67 -10.92
N HIS A 49 -20.06 -6.15 -11.96
CA HIS A 49 -19.38 -6.73 -13.13
C HIS A 49 -19.03 -5.69 -14.19
N LYS A 50 -19.81 -4.61 -14.28
CA LYS A 50 -19.65 -3.57 -15.31
C LYS A 50 -18.49 -2.66 -14.95
N GLY A 51 -17.66 -2.29 -15.94
CA GLY A 51 -16.56 -1.36 -15.75
C GLY A 51 -15.37 -1.92 -14.98
N MET A 52 -15.33 -3.24 -14.80
CA MET A 52 -14.20 -3.94 -14.20
C MET A 52 -12.95 -3.84 -15.09
N PRO A 53 -11.78 -3.53 -14.52
CA PRO A 53 -10.51 -3.59 -15.24
C PRO A 53 -10.05 -5.04 -15.44
N HIS A 54 -9.12 -5.24 -16.37
CA HIS A 54 -8.40 -6.51 -16.48
C HIS A 54 -7.63 -6.81 -15.19
N LYS A 55 -7.59 -8.09 -14.79
CA LYS A 55 -6.99 -8.57 -13.53
C LYS A 55 -5.56 -8.09 -13.25
N PHE A 56 -4.77 -7.83 -14.30
CA PHE A 56 -3.42 -7.28 -14.18
C PHE A 56 -3.37 -5.96 -13.38
N TYR A 57 -4.39 -5.11 -13.55
CA TYR A 57 -4.44 -3.79 -12.92
C TYR A 57 -4.97 -3.82 -11.49
N HIS A 58 -5.48 -4.97 -11.01
CA HIS A 58 -5.95 -5.10 -9.64
C HIS A 58 -4.79 -4.93 -8.66
N GLY A 59 -4.99 -4.08 -7.64
CA GLY A 59 -3.99 -3.74 -6.63
C GLY A 59 -2.89 -2.79 -7.12
N ARG A 60 -3.05 -2.19 -8.31
CA ARG A 60 -2.11 -1.16 -8.78
C ARG A 60 -2.62 0.22 -8.40
N THR A 61 -1.69 1.06 -7.94
CA THR A 61 -1.92 2.49 -7.76
C THR A 61 -1.65 3.21 -9.07
N GLY A 62 -2.49 4.18 -9.39
CA GLY A 62 -2.33 5.03 -10.55
C GLY A 62 -2.74 6.46 -10.25
N ARG A 63 -2.57 7.32 -11.26
CA ARG A 63 -2.96 8.73 -11.18
C ARG A 63 -4.20 8.96 -12.03
N VAL A 64 -5.17 9.72 -11.51
CA VAL A 64 -6.36 10.10 -12.28
C VAL A 64 -5.95 11.05 -13.39
N TRP A 65 -6.24 10.68 -14.64
CA TRP A 65 -5.97 11.51 -15.82
C TRP A 65 -7.24 12.15 -16.41
N ASN A 66 -8.40 11.53 -16.20
CA ASN A 66 -9.69 12.03 -16.68
C ASN A 66 -10.82 11.54 -15.76
N VAL A 67 -11.92 12.27 -15.69
CA VAL A 67 -13.13 11.92 -14.94
C VAL A 67 -14.31 11.97 -15.90
N THR A 68 -15.07 10.89 -15.96
CA THR A 68 -16.28 10.77 -16.79
C THR A 68 -17.52 10.58 -15.90
N LYS A 69 -18.72 10.61 -16.49
CA LYS A 69 -20.00 10.56 -15.74
C LYS A 69 -20.10 9.44 -14.70
N ARG A 70 -19.54 8.25 -14.97
CA ARG A 70 -19.64 7.07 -14.08
C ARG A 70 -18.30 6.37 -13.80
N ALA A 71 -17.22 6.85 -14.41
CA ALA A 71 -15.93 6.19 -14.36
C ALA A 71 -14.79 7.19 -14.27
N VAL A 72 -13.69 6.72 -13.69
CA VAL A 72 -12.44 7.44 -13.55
C VAL A 72 -11.44 6.86 -14.54
N GLY A 73 -10.83 7.73 -15.33
CA GLY A 73 -9.67 7.41 -16.14
C GLY A 73 -8.44 7.37 -15.25
N VAL A 74 -7.85 6.19 -15.09
CA VAL A 74 -6.64 5.98 -14.27
C VAL A 74 -5.47 5.63 -15.19
N GLU A 75 -4.34 6.27 -14.95
CA GLU A 75 -3.10 5.98 -15.64
C GLU A 75 -2.21 5.10 -14.75
N VAL A 76 -1.87 3.92 -15.27
CA VAL A 76 -1.12 2.88 -14.55
C VAL A 76 0.02 2.36 -15.41
N ASN A 77 1.18 2.14 -14.79
CA ASN A 77 2.31 1.50 -15.44
C ASN A 77 2.08 0.00 -15.62
N LYS A 78 2.31 -0.50 -16.83
CA LYS A 78 2.29 -1.93 -17.14
C LYS A 78 3.60 -2.33 -17.81
N GLN A 79 4.25 -3.34 -17.27
CA GLN A 79 5.36 -3.99 -17.95
C GLN A 79 4.83 -4.83 -19.12
N VAL A 80 5.38 -4.61 -20.31
CA VAL A 80 5.07 -5.33 -21.54
C VAL A 80 6.39 -5.78 -22.15
N GLY A 81 6.71 -7.06 -21.99
CA GLY A 81 8.04 -7.58 -22.31
C GLY A 81 9.12 -6.85 -21.51
N ASN A 82 10.10 -6.28 -22.22
CA ASN A 82 11.29 -5.65 -21.64
C ASN A 82 11.10 -4.17 -21.27
N ARG A 83 9.92 -3.57 -21.50
CA ARG A 83 9.68 -2.15 -21.25
C ARG A 83 8.46 -1.87 -20.38
N ILE A 84 8.50 -0.76 -19.66
CA ILE A 84 7.37 -0.25 -18.87
C ILE A 84 6.62 0.79 -19.71
N ILE A 85 5.33 0.55 -19.93
CA ILE A 85 4.46 1.41 -20.72
C ILE A 85 3.36 1.97 -19.81
N ARG A 86 3.15 3.29 -19.87
CA ARG A 86 1.99 3.94 -19.24
C ARG A 86 0.73 3.56 -20.00
N LYS A 87 -0.23 2.96 -19.32
CA LYS A 87 -1.52 2.56 -19.88
C LYS A 87 -2.63 3.36 -19.20
N ARG A 88 -3.50 3.96 -20.01
CA ARG A 88 -4.71 4.63 -19.56
C ARG A 88 -5.86 3.63 -19.59
N ILE A 89 -6.54 3.47 -18.46
CA ILE A 89 -7.69 2.58 -18.31
C ILE A 89 -8.89 3.39 -17.80
N HIS A 90 -10.08 3.04 -18.26
CA HIS A 90 -11.32 3.55 -17.70
C HIS A 90 -11.88 2.53 -16.73
N VAL A 91 -12.06 2.93 -15.48
CA VAL A 91 -12.52 2.07 -14.40
C VAL A 91 -13.66 2.76 -13.68
N ARG A 92 -14.76 2.05 -13.41
CA ARG A 92 -15.84 2.67 -12.66
C ARG A 92 -15.47 2.89 -11.19
N VAL A 93 -16.14 3.87 -10.58
CA VAL A 93 -15.90 4.33 -9.21
C VAL A 93 -15.97 3.19 -8.17
N GLU A 94 -16.77 2.15 -8.40
CA GLU A 94 -16.91 0.99 -7.50
C GLU A 94 -15.64 0.14 -7.39
N HIS A 95 -14.71 0.31 -8.33
CA HIS A 95 -13.44 -0.42 -8.40
C HIS A 95 -12.22 0.48 -8.15
N VAL A 96 -12.46 1.71 -7.73
CA VAL A 96 -11.42 2.70 -7.44
C VAL A 96 -11.51 3.07 -5.96
N GLN A 97 -10.36 3.08 -5.30
CA GLN A 97 -10.23 3.52 -3.92
C GLN A 97 -9.24 4.69 -3.85
N PRO A 98 -9.47 5.71 -3.01
CA PRO A 98 -8.47 6.76 -2.80
C PRO A 98 -7.24 6.14 -2.14
N SER A 99 -6.05 6.44 -2.66
CA SER A 99 -4.81 5.91 -2.10
C SER A 99 -4.29 6.83 -0.99
N ARG A 100 -3.93 6.24 0.14
CA ARG A 100 -3.31 6.97 1.27
C ARG A 100 -1.80 7.22 1.08
N CYS A 101 -1.20 6.69 0.01
CA CYS A 101 0.23 6.78 -0.22
C CYS A 101 0.77 8.21 -0.32
N HIS A 102 -0.09 9.17 -0.68
CA HIS A 102 0.30 10.57 -0.86
C HIS A 102 -0.15 11.48 0.30
N GLU A 103 -1.03 11.01 1.19
CA GLU A 103 -1.58 11.81 2.30
C GLU A 103 -0.46 12.26 3.27
N GLU A 104 0.35 11.33 3.76
CA GLU A 104 1.48 11.62 4.66
C GLU A 104 2.50 12.58 4.03
N ILE A 105 2.77 12.40 2.73
CA ILE A 105 3.71 13.25 2.00
C ILE A 105 3.18 14.70 1.95
N GLN A 106 1.90 14.89 1.66
CA GLN A 106 1.29 16.21 1.62
C GLN A 106 1.29 16.89 2.99
N GLU A 107 0.93 16.16 4.05
CA GLU A 107 0.97 16.67 5.42
C GLU A 107 2.39 17.07 5.83
N ARG A 108 3.38 16.26 5.46
CA ARG A 108 4.79 16.56 5.72
C ARG A 108 5.27 17.79 4.95
N ILE A 109 4.87 17.96 3.69
CA ILE A 109 5.21 19.17 2.90
C ILE A 109 4.67 20.40 3.62
N LYS A 110 3.38 20.40 4.00
CA LYS A 110 2.76 21.51 4.73
C LYS A 110 3.48 21.83 6.04
N LYS A 111 3.81 20.79 6.82
CA LYS A 111 4.55 20.95 8.08
C LYS A 111 5.95 21.54 7.85
N ASN A 112 6.68 21.03 6.86
CA ASN A 112 8.02 21.50 6.53
C ASN A 112 8.00 22.96 6.05
N ASP A 113 7.03 23.35 5.24
CA ASP A 113 6.92 24.71 4.72
C ASP A 113 6.59 25.71 5.85
N LYS A 114 5.74 25.31 6.80
CA LYS A 114 5.48 26.09 8.02
C LYS A 114 6.76 26.29 8.84
N LEU A 115 7.52 25.23 9.11
CA LEU A 115 8.79 25.32 9.85
C LEU A 115 9.82 26.21 9.15
N LYS A 116 9.91 26.15 7.81
CA LYS A 116 10.80 27.01 7.04
C LYS A 116 10.40 28.49 7.13
N ALA A 117 9.10 28.79 7.08
CA ALA A 117 8.60 30.15 7.22
C ALA A 117 8.90 30.72 8.60
N GLU A 118 8.66 29.95 9.67
CA GLU A 118 8.98 30.33 11.05
C GLU A 118 10.48 30.53 11.26
N ALA A 119 11.32 29.64 10.75
CA ALA A 119 12.76 29.76 10.84
C ALA A 119 13.29 30.99 10.08
N LYS A 120 12.73 31.30 8.91
CA LYS A 120 13.06 32.50 8.14
C LYS A 120 12.71 33.77 8.91
N ALA A 121 11.55 33.81 9.58
CA ALA A 121 11.16 34.93 10.42
C ALA A 121 12.10 35.12 11.64
N GLN A 122 12.62 34.02 12.20
CA GLN A 122 13.59 34.05 13.31
C GLN A 122 15.04 34.24 12.85
N GLY A 123 15.34 34.24 11.54
CA GLY A 123 16.69 34.29 11.00
C GLY A 123 17.53 33.01 11.21
N LYS A 124 16.90 31.89 11.57
CA LYS A 124 17.59 30.61 11.81
C LYS A 124 17.60 29.76 10.54
N ILE A 125 18.71 29.05 10.32
CA ILE A 125 18.82 28.06 9.24
C ILE A 125 18.42 26.69 9.79
N ILE A 126 17.41 26.05 9.20
CA ILE A 126 16.93 24.72 9.61
C ILE A 126 17.06 23.71 8.47
N SER A 127 17.25 22.43 8.81
CA SER A 127 17.18 21.30 7.87
C SER A 127 15.89 20.52 8.09
N THR A 128 15.05 20.42 7.06
CA THR A 128 13.81 19.61 7.08
C THR A 128 13.99 18.23 6.46
N LYS A 129 15.24 17.80 6.22
CA LYS A 129 15.55 16.46 5.69
C LYS A 129 15.33 15.43 6.79
N ARG A 130 14.73 14.28 6.44
CA ARG A 130 14.63 13.13 7.34
C ARG A 130 16.02 12.55 7.57
N GLN A 131 16.34 12.25 8.81
CA GLN A 131 17.55 11.54 9.17
C GLN A 131 17.22 10.06 9.41
N PRO A 132 18.11 9.13 9.03
CA PRO A 132 18.00 7.76 9.48
C PRO A 132 18.16 7.70 11.00
N GLU A 133 17.76 6.57 11.59
CA GLU A 133 17.99 6.33 13.01
C GLU A 133 19.50 6.35 13.29
N GLY A 134 19.92 7.19 14.23
CA GLY A 134 21.31 7.31 14.67
C GLY A 134 21.69 6.21 15.67
N PRO A 135 22.97 6.15 16.08
CA PRO A 135 23.37 5.28 17.17
C PRO A 135 22.60 5.63 18.44
N LYS A 136 22.22 4.61 19.22
CA LYS A 136 21.55 4.82 20.51
C LYS A 136 22.48 5.63 21.42
N PRO A 137 21.97 6.67 22.11
CA PRO A 137 22.76 7.36 23.11
C PRO A 137 23.06 6.42 24.29
N GLY A 138 24.15 6.68 25.00
CA GLY A 138 24.42 6.01 26.27
C GLY A 138 23.32 6.30 27.28
N PHE A 139 22.95 5.30 28.07
CA PHE A 139 22.01 5.46 29.18
C PHE A 139 22.55 4.72 30.41
N MET A 140 22.24 5.23 31.60
CA MET A 140 22.55 4.56 32.86
C MET A 140 21.44 3.59 33.23
N VAL A 141 21.81 2.41 33.71
CA VAL A 141 20.88 1.41 34.23
C VAL A 141 20.98 1.42 35.75
N GLU A 142 19.96 1.95 36.42
CA GLU A 142 19.87 1.94 37.88
C GLU A 142 18.97 0.79 38.36
N GLY A 143 19.39 0.09 39.42
CA GLY A 143 18.55 -0.89 40.11
C GLY A 143 18.33 -2.24 39.40
N ALA A 144 19.10 -2.58 38.37
CA ALA A 144 18.97 -3.89 37.71
C ALA A 144 19.59 -5.02 38.54
N THR A 145 18.79 -6.02 38.91
CA THR A 145 19.28 -7.31 39.40
C THR A 145 19.94 -8.07 38.25
N LEU A 146 21.27 -8.21 38.30
CA LEU A 146 22.04 -8.93 37.30
C LEU A 146 21.85 -10.44 37.51
N GLU A 147 21.16 -11.10 36.59
CA GLU A 147 21.09 -12.55 36.53
C GLU A 147 22.19 -13.09 35.60
N THR A 148 23.15 -13.82 36.18
CA THR A 148 24.20 -14.48 35.41
C THR A 148 23.67 -15.78 34.83
N VAL A 149 23.39 -15.78 33.52
CA VAL A 149 22.99 -16.99 32.79
C VAL A 149 24.23 -17.66 32.19
N THR A 150 24.48 -18.92 32.54
CA THR A 150 25.54 -19.75 31.93
C THR A 150 24.99 -20.53 30.73
N PRO A 151 25.80 -20.78 29.69
CA PRO A 151 25.35 -21.60 28.56
C PRO A 151 25.07 -23.02 29.04
N ILE A 152 23.92 -23.57 28.64
CA ILE A 152 23.58 -24.97 28.87
C ILE A 152 24.44 -25.82 27.92
N PRO A 153 25.12 -26.87 28.41
CA PRO A 153 25.88 -27.78 27.55
C PRO A 153 24.97 -28.49 26.53
N TYR A 154 25.51 -28.75 25.35
CA TYR A 154 24.77 -29.36 24.24
C TYR A 154 24.53 -30.85 24.49
N ASP A 155 23.27 -31.23 24.72
CA ASP A 155 22.85 -32.63 24.73
C ASP A 155 22.33 -33.03 23.34
N VAL A 156 22.95 -34.05 22.73
CA VAL A 156 22.43 -34.68 21.51
C VAL A 156 21.25 -35.55 21.91
N VAL A 157 20.04 -34.98 21.93
CA VAL A 157 18.83 -35.79 22.09
C VAL A 157 18.58 -36.53 20.76
N ASN A 158 18.89 -37.82 20.75
CA ASN A 158 18.44 -38.74 19.70
C ASN A 158 16.94 -38.99 19.91
N ASP A 159 16.08 -38.17 19.30
CA ASP A 159 14.61 -38.36 19.29
C ASP A 159 14.15 -39.64 18.55
N LEU A 160 15.08 -40.54 18.18
CA LEU A 160 14.81 -41.83 17.54
C LEU A 160 15.67 -42.99 18.08
N LYS A 161 16.04 -42.99 19.37
CA LYS A 161 16.59 -44.20 20.04
C LYS A 161 15.89 -44.51 21.36
N GLY A 162 14.60 -44.76 21.27
CA GLY A 162 13.92 -45.72 22.13
C GLY A 162 13.33 -46.80 21.23
N GLY A 163 14.03 -47.92 21.07
CA GLY A 163 13.42 -49.12 20.53
C GLY A 163 12.55 -49.75 21.62
N TYR A 164 11.23 -49.51 21.55
CA TYR A 164 10.12 -50.46 21.40
C TYR A 164 8.85 -49.65 21.11
#